data_AF-A0A8J8CMR0-F1
#
_entry.id   AF-A0A8J8CMR0-F1
#
_cell.length_a   1.000
_cell.length_b   1.000
_cell.length_c   1.000
_cell.angle_alpha   90.00
_cell.angle_beta   90.00
_cell.angle_gamma   90.00
#
_symmetry.space_group_name_H-M   'P 1'
#
loop_
_entity.id
_entity.type
_entity.pdbx_description
1 polymer ?
#
loop_
_entity_poly.entity_id
_entity_poly.type
_entity_poly.pdbx_seq_one_letter_code
_entity_poly.pdbx_strand_id
1 'polypeptide(L)'
;MEITTKERSNKKEQKASNKLGLILGAISAVIVIMVIIFTFLRTPEQITTMLTTIASDLQYYFLATHVIMLLSIISGLVIKKFRSQIFIGFAIFLALSATIVSCIYAVIPNIFMFGLILSLLILFSVQKKLDLSFQNLNAFDIIFGVAGLLFGFWYLHWVNDPMWLNALLYSPLGGVNCPTLVSLTAVFCFSKKQRFNVLELTIGTFTTYFGFFGIFRLQAYVDIALVLCGIYLIVRNIVYTIMTKEQKILNGQIV
;
A
#
# COMPACT_ATOMS: atom_id res chain seq x y z
N MET A 1 37.20 28.71 -6.26
CA MET A 1 35.84 29.30 -6.30
C MET A 1 34.74 28.26 -6.56
N GLU A 2 35.05 27.08 -7.10
CA GLU A 2 34.07 26.09 -7.58
C GLU A 2 33.36 25.25 -6.49
N ILE A 3 33.96 25.14 -5.31
CA ILE A 3 33.41 24.38 -4.17
C ILE A 3 32.09 24.99 -3.67
N THR A 4 31.98 26.31 -3.67
CA THR A 4 30.82 27.03 -3.11
C THR A 4 29.58 26.94 -3.98
N THR A 5 29.71 26.73 -5.29
CA THR A 5 28.58 26.51 -6.22
C THR A 5 27.95 25.14 -6.03
N LYS A 6 28.76 24.07 -5.90
CA LYS A 6 28.27 22.70 -5.69
C LYS A 6 27.51 22.56 -4.37
N GLU A 7 28.02 23.16 -3.30
CA GLU A 7 27.36 23.13 -1.98
C GLU A 7 26.03 23.89 -1.97
N ARG A 8 25.96 25.05 -2.66
CA ARG A 8 24.71 25.82 -2.83
C ARG A 8 23.66 25.05 -3.64
N SER A 9 24.06 24.24 -4.62
CA SER A 9 23.15 23.40 -5.40
C SER A 9 22.47 22.35 -4.52
N ASN A 10 23.27 21.55 -3.80
CA ASN A 10 22.77 20.48 -2.92
C ASN A 10 21.81 21.03 -1.84
N LYS A 11 22.14 22.19 -1.24
CA LYS A 11 21.28 22.84 -0.22
C LYS A 11 19.92 23.28 -0.79
N LYS A 12 19.85 23.73 -2.05
CA LYS A 12 18.57 24.09 -2.71
C LYS A 12 17.72 22.85 -2.99
N GLU A 13 18.31 21.79 -3.54
CA GLU A 13 17.60 20.55 -3.88
C GLU A 13 17.04 19.86 -2.61
N GLN A 14 17.84 19.78 -1.55
CA GLN A 14 17.39 19.24 -0.26
C GLN A 14 16.23 20.07 0.34
N LYS A 15 16.30 21.41 0.28
CA LYS A 15 15.20 22.28 0.76
C LYS A 15 13.91 22.08 -0.04
N ALA A 16 14.01 21.91 -1.37
CA ALA A 16 12.86 21.63 -2.23
C ALA A 16 12.23 20.26 -1.92
N SER A 17 13.05 19.21 -1.77
CA SER A 17 12.56 17.86 -1.42
C SER A 17 11.86 17.83 -0.05
N ASN A 18 12.39 18.56 0.94
CA ASN A 18 11.75 18.66 2.25
C ASN A 18 10.38 19.37 2.18
N LYS A 19 10.28 20.47 1.41
CA LYS A 19 9.01 21.20 1.21
C LYS A 19 7.97 20.32 0.51
N LEU A 20 8.37 19.56 -0.51
CA LEU A 20 7.47 18.63 -1.21
C LEU A 20 6.97 17.53 -0.26
N GLY A 21 7.84 16.93 0.54
CA GLY A 21 7.47 15.91 1.53
C GLY A 21 6.44 16.43 2.55
N LEU A 22 6.62 17.65 3.06
CA LEU A 22 5.68 18.29 3.97
C LEU A 22 4.29 18.52 3.33
N ILE A 23 4.25 19.00 2.08
CA ILE A 23 3.00 19.24 1.34
C ILE A 23 2.27 17.92 1.08
N LEU A 24 2.98 16.88 0.62
CA LEU A 24 2.39 15.55 0.40
C LEU A 24 1.88 14.93 1.70
N GLY A 25 2.59 15.11 2.81
CA GLY A 25 2.15 14.66 4.14
C GLY A 25 0.86 15.36 4.59
N ALA A 26 0.77 16.68 4.42
CA ALA A 26 -0.43 17.44 4.75
C ALA A 26 -1.64 17.04 3.89
N ILE A 27 -1.45 16.86 2.58
CA ILE A 27 -2.50 16.38 1.66
C ILE A 27 -2.95 14.97 2.04
N SER A 28 -2.02 14.06 2.34
CA SER A 28 -2.34 12.70 2.79
C SER A 28 -3.15 12.71 4.09
N ALA A 29 -2.76 13.51 5.09
CA ALA A 29 -3.49 13.64 6.35
C ALA A 29 -4.93 14.16 6.16
N VAL A 30 -5.15 15.17 5.31
CA VAL A 30 -6.49 15.67 4.98
C VAL A 30 -7.33 14.58 4.30
N ILE A 31 -6.76 13.84 3.35
CA ILE A 31 -7.46 12.75 2.65
C ILE A 31 -7.79 11.59 3.61
N VAL A 32 -6.89 11.23 4.53
CA VAL A 32 -7.16 10.24 5.60
C VAL A 32 -8.36 10.67 6.44
N ILE A 33 -8.43 11.94 6.87
CA ILE A 33 -9.57 12.47 7.63
C ILE A 33 -10.86 12.41 6.80
N MET A 34 -10.82 12.77 5.51
CA MET A 34 -11.99 12.66 4.63
C MET A 34 -12.45 11.20 4.47
N VAL A 35 -11.53 10.26 4.25
CA VAL A 35 -11.83 8.82 4.13
C VAL A 35 -12.52 8.30 5.39
N ILE A 36 -12.02 8.68 6.58
CA ILE A 36 -12.66 8.34 7.86
C ILE A 36 -14.09 8.89 7.90
N ILE A 37 -14.29 10.19 7.67
CA ILE A 37 -15.62 10.82 7.69
C ILE A 37 -16.58 10.10 6.73
N PHE A 38 -16.21 9.93 5.46
CA PHE A 38 -17.06 9.28 4.46
C PHE A 38 -17.35 7.80 4.77
N THR A 39 -16.45 7.09 5.47
CA THR A 39 -16.69 5.71 5.91
C THR A 39 -17.82 5.64 6.94
N PHE A 40 -17.90 6.62 7.87
CA PHE A 40 -18.94 6.66 8.90
C PHE A 40 -20.29 7.23 8.43
N LEU A 41 -20.39 7.76 7.20
CA LEU A 41 -21.66 8.21 6.61
C LEU A 41 -22.57 7.07 6.11
N ARG A 42 -22.08 5.83 6.03
CA ARG A 42 -22.87 4.64 5.66
C ARG A 42 -22.94 3.65 6.82
N THR A 43 -24.04 2.89 6.88
CA THR A 43 -24.17 1.83 7.89
C THR A 43 -23.35 0.60 7.51
N PRO A 44 -22.99 -0.29 8.46
CA PRO A 44 -22.27 -1.52 8.16
C PRO A 44 -22.99 -2.37 7.13
N GLU A 45 -24.32 -2.46 7.22
CA GLU A 45 -25.15 -3.29 6.36
C GLU A 45 -25.10 -2.77 4.91
N GLN A 46 -25.14 -1.44 4.73
CA GLN A 46 -24.95 -0.80 3.41
C GLN A 46 -23.55 -1.05 2.84
N ILE A 47 -22.51 -1.01 3.68
CA ILE A 47 -21.13 -1.28 3.27
C ILE A 47 -20.96 -2.75 2.89
N THR A 48 -21.40 -3.67 3.75
CA THR A 48 -21.36 -5.12 3.52
C THR A 48 -22.12 -5.49 2.26
N THR A 49 -23.37 -5.02 2.09
CA THR A 49 -24.17 -5.30 0.88
C THR A 49 -23.44 -4.84 -0.38
N MET A 50 -22.93 -3.61 -0.40
CA MET A 50 -22.19 -3.07 -1.54
C MET A 50 -20.90 -3.85 -1.85
N LEU A 51 -20.12 -4.21 -0.82
CA LEU A 51 -18.89 -4.99 -1.01
C LEU A 51 -19.19 -6.43 -1.46
N THR A 52 -20.27 -7.04 -0.98
CA THR A 52 -20.78 -8.33 -1.47
C THR A 52 -21.24 -8.25 -2.93
N THR A 53 -21.94 -7.18 -3.34
CA THR A 53 -22.32 -6.96 -4.75
C THR A 53 -21.07 -6.82 -5.64
N ILE A 54 -20.07 -6.04 -5.22
CA ILE A 54 -18.78 -5.96 -5.93
C ILE A 54 -18.12 -7.34 -6.03
N ALA A 55 -18.15 -8.13 -4.95
CA ALA A 55 -17.60 -9.49 -4.92
C ALA A 55 -18.33 -10.47 -5.87
N SER A 56 -19.66 -10.36 -6.00
CA SER A 56 -20.45 -11.22 -6.88
C SER A 56 -20.36 -10.85 -8.36
N ASP A 57 -20.42 -9.55 -8.67
CA ASP A 57 -20.52 -9.07 -10.05
C ASP A 57 -19.20 -9.25 -10.83
N LEU A 58 -18.07 -9.19 -10.11
CA LEU A 58 -16.73 -9.12 -10.69
C LEU A 58 -15.89 -10.39 -10.49
N GLN A 59 -16.51 -11.55 -10.23
CA GLN A 59 -15.79 -12.82 -9.98
C GLN A 59 -14.71 -13.14 -11.03
N TYR A 60 -15.04 -13.08 -12.33
CA TYR A 60 -14.06 -13.33 -13.40
C TYR A 60 -12.94 -12.30 -13.46
N TYR A 61 -13.20 -11.06 -13.04
CA TYR A 61 -12.19 -10.00 -12.94
C TYR A 61 -11.22 -10.26 -11.77
N PHE A 62 -11.71 -10.79 -10.65
CA PHE A 62 -10.86 -11.22 -9.53
C PHE A 62 -10.00 -12.42 -9.88
N LEU A 63 -10.55 -13.40 -10.60
CA LEU A 63 -9.78 -14.52 -11.15
C LEU A 63 -8.66 -14.03 -12.08
N ALA A 64 -8.94 -13.07 -12.97
CA ALA A 64 -7.91 -12.46 -13.81
C ALA A 64 -6.85 -11.71 -12.97
N THR A 65 -7.27 -11.02 -11.91
CA THR A 65 -6.38 -10.30 -10.98
C THR A 65 -5.49 -11.27 -10.19
N HIS A 66 -6.00 -12.43 -9.78
CA HIS A 66 -5.22 -13.53 -9.18
C HIS A 66 -4.16 -14.05 -10.15
N VAL A 67 -4.50 -14.29 -11.42
CA VAL A 67 -3.53 -14.68 -12.45
C VAL A 67 -2.45 -13.61 -12.63
N ILE A 68 -2.81 -12.32 -12.67
CA ILE A 68 -1.85 -11.20 -12.75
C ILE A 68 -0.93 -11.16 -11.53
N MET A 69 -1.44 -11.40 -10.32
CA MET A 69 -0.64 -11.48 -9.10
C MET A 69 0.37 -12.64 -9.15
N LEU A 70 -0.07 -13.85 -9.51
CA LEU A 70 0.81 -15.01 -9.64
C LEU A 70 1.89 -14.79 -10.69
N LEU A 71 1.53 -14.26 -11.87
CA LEU A 71 2.48 -13.91 -12.93
C LEU A 71 3.49 -12.84 -12.47
N SER A 72 3.04 -11.84 -11.70
CA SER A 72 3.91 -10.79 -11.14
C SER A 72 4.91 -11.36 -10.12
N ILE A 73 4.48 -12.28 -9.26
CA ILE A 73 5.36 -12.95 -8.30
C ILE A 73 6.38 -13.83 -9.02
N ILE A 74 5.93 -14.71 -9.92
CA ILE A 74 6.80 -15.64 -10.66
C ILE A 74 7.82 -14.86 -11.50
N SER A 75 7.38 -13.86 -12.27
CA SER A 75 8.28 -13.04 -13.08
C SER A 75 9.23 -12.18 -12.23
N GLY A 76 8.79 -11.65 -11.09
CA GLY A 76 9.64 -10.93 -10.15
C GLY A 76 10.72 -11.79 -9.49
N LEU A 77 10.43 -13.08 -9.24
CA LEU A 77 11.40 -14.05 -8.72
C LEU A 77 12.43 -14.45 -9.79
N VAL A 78 11.98 -14.79 -11.00
CA VAL A 78 12.81 -15.25 -12.13
C VAL A 78 13.63 -14.10 -12.76
N ILE A 79 12.97 -12.99 -13.12
CA ILE A 79 13.55 -11.91 -13.93
C ILE A 79 14.15 -10.83 -13.01
N LYS A 80 15.19 -11.20 -12.26
CA LYS A 80 15.82 -10.36 -11.21
C LYS A 80 16.16 -8.92 -11.67
N LYS A 81 16.54 -8.74 -12.96
CA LYS A 81 16.87 -7.43 -13.56
C LYS A 81 15.69 -6.43 -13.57
N PHE A 82 14.47 -6.92 -13.73
CA PHE A 82 13.25 -6.10 -13.85
C PHE A 82 12.30 -6.22 -12.65
N ARG A 83 12.72 -6.93 -11.60
CA ARG A 83 11.92 -7.20 -10.39
C ARG A 83 11.25 -5.96 -9.81
N SER A 84 12.01 -4.87 -9.64
CA SER A 84 11.47 -3.63 -9.06
C SER A 84 10.35 -3.07 -9.94
N GLN A 85 10.55 -3.03 -11.25
CA GLN A 85 9.57 -2.54 -12.22
C GLN A 85 8.32 -3.42 -12.27
N ILE A 86 8.48 -4.75 -12.16
CA ILE A 86 7.36 -5.71 -12.10
C ILE A 86 6.49 -5.43 -10.86
N PHE A 87 7.09 -5.33 -9.67
CA PHE A 87 6.32 -5.09 -8.44
C PHE A 87 5.75 -3.66 -8.34
N ILE A 88 6.44 -2.65 -8.89
CA ILE A 88 5.88 -1.29 -9.04
C ILE A 88 4.68 -1.31 -10.00
N GLY A 89 4.80 -2.00 -11.13
CA GLY A 89 3.72 -2.17 -12.10
C GLY A 89 2.51 -2.89 -11.49
N PHE A 90 2.74 -3.96 -10.73
CA PHE A 90 1.70 -4.68 -9.99
C PHE A 90 1.01 -3.80 -8.92
N ALA A 91 1.78 -3.01 -8.16
CA ALA A 91 1.21 -2.08 -7.18
C ALA A 91 0.38 -0.96 -7.85
N ILE A 92 0.85 -0.42 -8.98
CA ILE A 92 0.08 0.55 -9.79
C ILE A 92 -1.20 -0.09 -10.34
N PHE A 93 -1.12 -1.32 -10.86
CA PHE A 93 -2.27 -2.08 -11.32
C PHE A 93 -3.31 -2.28 -10.22
N LEU A 94 -2.92 -2.74 -9.02
CA LEU A 94 -3.83 -2.91 -7.89
C LEU A 94 -4.49 -1.60 -7.45
N ALA A 95 -3.73 -0.51 -7.35
CA ALA A 95 -4.29 0.79 -6.95
C ALA A 95 -5.21 1.39 -8.03
N LEU A 96 -4.88 1.24 -9.31
CA LEU A 96 -5.70 1.67 -10.44
C LEU A 96 -6.99 0.85 -10.54
N SER A 97 -6.86 -0.48 -10.47
CA SER A 97 -7.95 -1.47 -10.41
C SER A 97 -8.98 -1.06 -9.34
N ALA A 98 -8.52 -0.84 -8.10
CA ALA A 98 -9.40 -0.52 -7.00
C ALA A 98 -9.99 0.88 -7.11
N THR A 99 -9.26 1.85 -7.68
CA THR A 99 -9.81 3.18 -7.98
C THR A 99 -10.95 3.08 -9.01
N ILE A 100 -10.76 2.33 -10.10
CA ILE A 100 -11.77 2.17 -11.16
C ILE A 100 -13.02 1.46 -10.63
N VAL A 101 -12.87 0.33 -9.94
CA VAL A 101 -14.01 -0.39 -9.33
C VAL A 101 -14.74 0.51 -8.33
N SER A 102 -14.00 1.27 -7.52
CA SER A 102 -14.60 2.20 -6.55
C SER A 102 -15.35 3.36 -7.23
N CYS A 103 -14.90 3.82 -8.40
CA CYS A 103 -15.65 4.81 -9.19
C CYS A 103 -16.94 4.22 -9.77
N ILE A 104 -16.89 3.01 -10.34
CA ILE A 104 -18.06 2.33 -10.94
C ILE A 104 -19.16 2.10 -9.89
N TYR A 105 -18.78 1.65 -8.68
CA TYR A 105 -19.72 1.34 -7.59
C TYR A 105 -19.91 2.50 -6.59
N ALA A 106 -19.44 3.72 -6.92
CA ALA A 106 -19.52 4.92 -6.08
C ALA A 106 -19.08 4.71 -4.61
N VAL A 107 -17.98 3.98 -4.41
CA VAL A 107 -17.37 3.69 -3.10
C VAL A 107 -16.47 4.87 -2.69
N ILE A 108 -17.09 6.01 -2.35
CA ILE A 108 -16.41 7.30 -2.14
C ILE A 108 -15.13 7.24 -1.26
N PRO A 109 -15.09 6.55 -0.09
CA PRO A 109 -13.86 6.43 0.69
C PRO A 109 -12.71 5.78 -0.08
N ASN A 110 -13.01 4.73 -0.85
CA ASN A 110 -12.01 3.99 -1.63
C ASN A 110 -11.52 4.79 -2.84
N ILE A 111 -12.35 5.62 -3.47
CA ILE A 111 -11.95 6.53 -4.57
C ILE A 111 -10.84 7.47 -4.07
N PHE A 112 -11.07 8.16 -2.94
CA PHE A 112 -10.08 9.08 -2.36
C PHE A 112 -8.82 8.35 -1.91
N MET A 113 -8.97 7.19 -1.23
CA MET A 113 -7.85 6.40 -0.74
C MET A 113 -6.97 5.84 -1.85
N PHE A 114 -7.54 5.05 -2.77
CA PHE A 114 -6.76 4.42 -3.84
C PHE A 114 -6.30 5.44 -4.89
N GLY A 115 -7.08 6.50 -5.14
CA GLY A 115 -6.66 7.63 -5.97
C GLY A 115 -5.41 8.33 -5.42
N LEU A 116 -5.34 8.55 -4.10
CA LEU A 116 -4.13 9.07 -3.44
C LEU A 116 -2.95 8.07 -3.53
N ILE A 117 -3.17 6.79 -3.23
CA ILE A 117 -2.12 5.76 -3.30
C ILE A 117 -1.56 5.66 -4.72
N LEU A 118 -2.43 5.63 -5.74
CA LEU A 118 -2.08 5.63 -7.16
C LEU A 118 -1.29 6.89 -7.56
N SER A 119 -1.74 8.07 -7.14
CA SER A 119 -1.04 9.34 -7.42
C SER A 119 0.37 9.36 -6.83
N LEU A 120 0.52 8.90 -5.59
CA LEU A 120 1.82 8.79 -4.93
C LEU A 120 2.70 7.71 -5.59
N LEU A 121 2.14 6.55 -5.96
CA LEU A 121 2.86 5.49 -6.70
C LEU A 121 3.42 6.02 -8.02
N ILE A 122 2.60 6.69 -8.83
CA ILE A 122 3.03 7.28 -10.11
C ILE A 122 4.10 8.34 -9.86
N LEU A 123 3.89 9.25 -8.91
CA LEU A 123 4.83 10.32 -8.58
C LEU A 123 6.21 9.78 -8.17
N PHE A 124 6.26 8.81 -7.24
CA PHE A 124 7.53 8.23 -6.78
C PHE A 124 8.17 7.29 -7.81
N SER A 125 7.37 6.64 -8.67
CA SER A 125 7.85 5.84 -9.81
C SER A 125 8.55 6.74 -10.85
N VAL A 126 7.91 7.83 -11.27
CA VAL A 126 8.49 8.82 -12.22
C VAL A 126 9.76 9.47 -11.64
N GLN A 127 9.78 9.76 -10.34
CA GLN A 127 10.97 10.26 -9.64
C GLN A 127 12.08 9.20 -9.44
N LYS A 128 11.87 7.94 -9.90
CA LYS A 128 12.77 6.78 -9.67
C LYS A 128 13.14 6.58 -8.20
N LYS A 129 12.22 6.92 -7.29
CA LYS A 129 12.40 6.80 -5.85
C LYS A 129 11.93 5.46 -5.29
N LEU A 130 11.22 4.63 -6.07
CA LEU A 130 10.76 3.30 -5.67
C LEU A 130 11.79 2.21 -6.01
N ASP A 131 12.11 1.35 -5.03
CA ASP A 131 13.03 0.22 -5.17
C ASP A 131 12.46 -1.02 -4.45
N LEU A 132 11.89 -1.92 -5.24
CA LEU A 132 11.33 -3.22 -4.82
C LEU A 132 12.23 -4.38 -5.31
N SER A 133 13.55 -4.20 -5.26
CA SER A 133 14.53 -5.20 -5.72
C SER A 133 14.74 -6.40 -4.76
N PHE A 134 14.13 -6.38 -3.57
CA PHE A 134 14.26 -7.38 -2.50
C PHE A 134 15.70 -7.51 -1.97
N GLN A 135 16.49 -6.42 -2.01
CA GLN A 135 17.85 -6.38 -1.48
C GLN A 135 17.85 -6.15 0.04
N ASN A 136 18.61 -6.97 0.77
CA ASN A 136 18.85 -6.82 2.21
C ASN A 136 17.56 -6.80 3.07
N LEU A 137 16.57 -7.61 2.69
CA LEU A 137 15.37 -7.84 3.49
C LEU A 137 15.73 -8.49 4.82
N ASN A 138 15.14 -8.01 5.91
CA ASN A 138 15.24 -8.68 7.20
C ASN A 138 14.16 -9.78 7.34
N ALA A 139 14.30 -10.68 8.32
CA ALA A 139 13.36 -11.78 8.49
C ALA A 139 11.90 -11.33 8.66
N PHE A 140 11.66 -10.20 9.34
CA PHE A 140 10.32 -9.65 9.49
C PHE A 140 9.77 -9.05 8.18
N ASP A 141 10.61 -8.40 7.34
CA ASP A 141 10.18 -7.91 6.02
C ASP A 141 9.62 -9.08 5.19
N ILE A 142 10.28 -10.25 5.27
CA ILE A 142 9.86 -11.47 4.59
C ILE A 142 8.58 -12.04 5.21
N ILE A 143 8.49 -12.16 6.54
CA ILE A 143 7.31 -12.71 7.23
C ILE A 143 6.06 -11.88 6.91
N PHE A 144 6.10 -10.55 7.11
CA PHE A 144 4.95 -9.68 6.86
C PHE A 144 4.65 -9.53 5.37
N GLY A 145 5.66 -9.53 4.50
CA GLY A 145 5.47 -9.56 3.05
C GLY A 145 4.78 -10.84 2.58
N VAL A 146 5.25 -12.02 2.99
CA VAL A 146 4.64 -13.30 2.60
C VAL A 146 3.23 -13.44 3.18
N ALA A 147 3.05 -13.13 4.47
CA ALA A 147 1.74 -13.18 5.11
C ALA A 147 0.74 -12.25 4.41
N GLY A 148 1.12 -11.00 4.13
CA GLY A 148 0.21 -10.05 3.50
C GLY A 148 -0.13 -10.39 2.04
N LEU A 149 0.79 -11.00 1.28
CA LEU A 149 0.44 -11.55 -0.04
C LEU A 149 -0.53 -12.73 0.09
N LEU A 150 -0.33 -13.64 1.04
CA LEU A 150 -1.22 -14.79 1.26
C LEU A 150 -2.63 -14.34 1.65
N PHE A 151 -2.77 -13.44 2.63
CA PHE A 151 -4.09 -12.93 3.05
C PHE A 151 -4.75 -12.01 2.02
N GLY A 152 -3.98 -11.36 1.16
CA GLY A 152 -4.52 -10.57 0.04
C GLY A 152 -5.01 -11.41 -1.13
N PHE A 153 -4.30 -12.50 -1.43
CA PHE A 153 -4.70 -13.49 -2.44
C PHE A 153 -5.86 -14.37 -1.96
N TRP A 154 -5.91 -14.69 -0.66
CA TRP A 154 -6.84 -15.68 -0.11
C TRP A 154 -7.70 -15.06 0.98
N TYR A 155 -8.57 -14.12 0.59
CA TYR A 155 -9.40 -13.34 1.50
C TYR A 155 -10.82 -13.95 1.61
N LEU A 156 -11.12 -14.57 2.75
CA LEU A 156 -12.30 -15.44 2.90
C LEU A 156 -13.62 -14.70 3.12
N HIS A 157 -13.62 -13.48 3.67
CA HIS A 157 -14.85 -12.87 4.21
C HIS A 157 -15.87 -12.42 3.14
N TRP A 158 -15.48 -12.27 1.87
CA TRP A 158 -16.34 -11.78 0.80
C TRP A 158 -16.78 -12.84 -0.21
N VAL A 159 -16.45 -14.12 0.00
CA VAL A 159 -16.73 -15.19 -0.96
C VAL A 159 -17.85 -16.11 -0.47
N ASN A 160 -18.72 -16.51 -1.41
CA ASN A 160 -19.78 -17.49 -1.15
C ASN A 160 -19.21 -18.91 -0.99
N ASP A 161 -20.03 -19.85 -0.53
CA ASP A 161 -19.65 -21.25 -0.49
C ASP A 161 -19.47 -21.88 -1.88
N PRO A 162 -18.52 -22.84 -2.06
CA PRO A 162 -17.59 -23.36 -1.06
C PRO A 162 -16.44 -22.39 -0.74
N MET A 163 -16.40 -21.87 0.50
CA MET A 163 -15.60 -20.69 0.88
C MET A 163 -14.10 -20.82 0.55
N TRP A 164 -13.48 -21.99 0.79
CA TRP A 164 -12.04 -22.17 0.63
C TRP A 164 -11.58 -22.15 -0.83
N LEU A 165 -12.37 -22.77 -1.72
CA LEU A 165 -12.11 -22.79 -3.17
C LEU A 165 -12.46 -21.44 -3.80
N ASN A 166 -13.58 -20.84 -3.42
CA ASN A 166 -13.96 -19.53 -3.92
C ASN A 166 -13.03 -18.42 -3.44
N ALA A 167 -12.45 -18.51 -2.23
CA ALA A 167 -11.40 -17.59 -1.80
C ALA A 167 -10.13 -17.73 -2.66
N LEU A 168 -9.78 -18.93 -3.10
CA LEU A 168 -8.60 -19.18 -3.93
C LEU A 168 -8.75 -18.62 -5.36
N LEU A 169 -9.97 -18.63 -5.89
CA LEU A 169 -10.28 -18.24 -7.28
C LEU A 169 -10.83 -16.81 -7.42
N TYR A 170 -11.58 -16.33 -6.43
CA TYR A 170 -12.46 -15.17 -6.52
C TYR A 170 -12.39 -14.23 -5.30
N SER A 171 -11.38 -14.36 -4.42
CA SER A 171 -11.08 -13.32 -3.42
C SER A 171 -10.98 -11.95 -4.10
N PRO A 172 -11.65 -10.89 -3.61
CA PRO A 172 -11.86 -9.67 -4.38
C PRO A 172 -10.66 -8.71 -4.40
N LEU A 173 -9.46 -9.26 -4.61
CA LEU A 173 -8.22 -8.54 -4.82
C LEU A 173 -8.35 -7.61 -6.04
N GLY A 174 -7.88 -6.38 -5.89
CA GLY A 174 -8.01 -5.33 -6.90
C GLY A 174 -9.36 -4.62 -6.89
N GLY A 175 -10.46 -5.23 -6.46
CA GLY A 175 -11.76 -4.53 -6.37
C GLY A 175 -12.07 -3.97 -4.98
N VAL A 176 -11.84 -4.78 -3.94
CA VAL A 176 -12.22 -4.48 -2.55
C VAL A 176 -11.01 -4.00 -1.76
N ASN A 177 -11.25 -3.07 -0.84
CA ASN A 177 -10.23 -2.39 -0.05
C ASN A 177 -9.29 -3.35 0.70
N CYS A 178 -9.83 -4.25 1.54
CA CYS A 178 -9.00 -5.04 2.46
C CYS A 178 -7.94 -5.94 1.78
N PRO A 179 -8.30 -6.87 0.86
CA PRO A 179 -7.30 -7.72 0.16
C PRO A 179 -6.30 -6.91 -0.67
N THR A 180 -6.74 -5.77 -1.23
CA THR A 180 -5.88 -4.89 -2.03
C THR A 180 -4.88 -4.12 -1.17
N LEU A 181 -5.32 -3.56 -0.03
CA LEU A 181 -4.46 -2.83 0.91
C LEU A 181 -3.40 -3.74 1.53
N VAL A 182 -3.76 -4.96 1.94
CA VAL A 182 -2.77 -5.90 2.50
C VAL A 182 -1.77 -6.39 1.45
N SER A 183 -2.21 -6.60 0.20
CA SER A 183 -1.30 -6.93 -0.92
C SER A 183 -0.35 -5.79 -1.25
N LEU A 184 -0.83 -4.54 -1.28
CA LEU A 184 0.02 -3.36 -1.44
C LEU A 184 1.03 -3.24 -0.29
N THR A 185 0.56 -3.38 0.95
CA THR A 185 1.41 -3.35 2.16
C THR A 185 2.50 -4.43 2.09
N ALA A 186 2.15 -5.64 1.64
CA ALA A 186 3.08 -6.74 1.45
C ALA A 186 4.14 -6.46 0.38
N VAL A 187 3.74 -5.91 -0.77
CA VAL A 187 4.68 -5.48 -1.82
C VAL A 187 5.67 -4.43 -1.28
N PHE A 188 5.21 -3.51 -0.43
CA PHE A 188 6.09 -2.54 0.24
C PHE A 188 6.89 -3.12 1.42
N CYS A 189 6.46 -4.21 2.05
CA CYS A 189 7.32 -4.95 3.00
C CYS A 189 8.58 -5.47 2.30
N PHE A 190 8.52 -5.81 1.01
CA PHE A 190 9.71 -6.17 0.23
C PHE A 190 10.48 -4.98 -0.38
N SER A 191 10.15 -3.72 -0.02
CA SER A 191 10.92 -2.55 -0.43
C SER A 191 12.29 -2.50 0.24
N LYS A 192 13.30 -2.00 -0.47
CA LYS A 192 14.58 -1.64 0.15
C LYS A 192 14.38 -0.38 0.99
N LYS A 193 14.76 -0.40 2.27
CA LYS A 193 14.51 0.66 3.27
C LYS A 193 14.64 2.09 2.72
N GLN A 194 13.50 2.75 2.50
CA GLN A 194 13.41 4.09 1.91
C GLN A 194 13.28 5.19 2.96
N ARG A 195 13.84 6.37 2.68
CA ARG A 195 13.99 7.43 3.68
C ARG A 195 12.72 8.26 3.87
N PHE A 196 11.91 7.87 4.85
CA PHE A 196 10.60 8.46 5.18
C PHE A 196 9.71 8.69 3.95
N ASN A 197 9.29 7.58 3.35
CA ASN A 197 8.39 7.63 2.19
C ASN A 197 6.94 7.83 2.65
N VAL A 198 6.36 9.01 2.33
CA VAL A 198 4.93 9.34 2.57
C VAL A 198 4.00 8.26 2.00
N LEU A 199 4.37 7.60 0.90
CA LEU A 199 3.60 6.49 0.33
C LEU A 199 3.49 5.30 1.28
N GLU A 200 4.60 4.82 1.84
CA GLU A 200 4.59 3.68 2.79
C GLU A 200 3.80 4.01 4.05
N LEU A 201 3.96 5.23 4.59
CA LEU A 201 3.19 5.69 5.74
C LEU A 201 1.69 5.79 5.42
N THR A 202 1.33 6.27 4.24
CA THR A 202 -0.07 6.38 3.77
C THR A 202 -0.69 5.00 3.60
N ILE A 203 -0.01 4.07 2.92
CA ILE A 203 -0.45 2.67 2.77
C ILE A 203 -0.61 2.03 4.13
N GLY A 204 0.41 2.06 5.00
CA GLY A 204 0.36 1.45 6.32
C GLY A 204 -0.76 2.03 7.20
N THR A 205 -0.99 3.35 7.14
CA THR A 205 -2.08 4.02 7.88
C THR A 205 -3.45 3.55 7.40
N PHE A 206 -3.70 3.53 6.09
CA PHE A 206 -4.96 3.05 5.54
C PHE A 206 -5.19 1.56 5.81
N THR A 207 -4.17 0.72 5.65
CA THR A 207 -4.26 -0.72 5.95
C THR A 207 -4.56 -0.95 7.43
N THR A 208 -3.93 -0.22 8.34
CA THR A 208 -4.21 -0.32 9.79
C THR A 208 -5.63 0.16 10.12
N TYR A 209 -6.05 1.30 9.57
CA TYR A 209 -7.39 1.85 9.77
C TYR A 209 -8.49 0.91 9.25
N PHE A 210 -8.39 0.46 8.00
CA PHE A 210 -9.37 -0.45 7.43
C PHE A 210 -9.32 -1.84 8.07
N GLY A 211 -8.15 -2.28 8.56
CA GLY A 211 -8.04 -3.48 9.37
C GLY A 211 -8.87 -3.41 10.65
N PHE A 212 -8.72 -2.35 11.45
CA PHE A 212 -9.54 -2.14 12.64
C PHE A 212 -11.02 -1.92 12.32
N PHE A 213 -11.32 -1.19 11.23
CA PHE A 213 -12.69 -1.00 10.77
C PHE A 213 -13.37 -2.33 10.41
N GLY A 214 -12.68 -3.20 9.67
CA GLY A 214 -13.19 -4.52 9.30
C GLY A 214 -13.46 -5.40 10.52
N ILE A 215 -12.51 -5.51 11.45
CA ILE A 215 -12.67 -6.28 12.68
C ILE A 215 -13.85 -5.76 13.52
N PHE A 216 -13.90 -4.47 13.84
CA PHE A 216 -14.86 -3.94 14.82
C PHE A 216 -16.21 -3.54 14.22
N ARG A 217 -16.27 -3.15 12.94
CA ARG A 217 -17.50 -2.67 12.30
C ARG A 217 -18.15 -3.69 11.37
N LEU A 218 -17.36 -4.53 10.69
CA LEU A 218 -17.85 -5.54 9.74
C LEU A 218 -17.73 -6.98 10.27
N GLN A 219 -17.09 -7.19 11.44
CA GLN A 219 -16.78 -8.51 12.01
C GLN A 219 -15.90 -9.38 11.09
N ALA A 220 -15.10 -8.74 10.22
CA ALA A 220 -14.20 -9.39 9.29
C ALA A 220 -12.89 -9.80 9.97
N TYR A 221 -12.89 -10.83 10.81
CA TYR A 221 -11.72 -11.21 11.64
C TYR A 221 -10.42 -11.50 10.87
N VAL A 222 -10.50 -11.81 9.57
CA VAL A 222 -9.33 -11.93 8.67
C VAL A 222 -8.50 -10.64 8.59
N ASP A 223 -9.13 -9.48 8.86
CA ASP A 223 -8.49 -8.17 8.88
C ASP A 223 -7.48 -7.95 10.02
N ILE A 224 -7.31 -8.92 10.93
CA ILE A 224 -6.15 -8.92 11.83
C ILE A 224 -4.83 -8.97 11.07
N ALA A 225 -4.79 -9.62 9.90
CA ALA A 225 -3.63 -9.60 9.01
C ALA A 225 -3.33 -8.18 8.50
N LEU A 226 -4.36 -7.38 8.21
CA LEU A 226 -4.22 -5.97 7.82
C LEU A 226 -3.64 -5.12 8.95
N VAL A 227 -4.20 -5.23 10.15
CA VAL A 227 -3.71 -4.49 11.33
C VAL A 227 -2.23 -4.80 11.57
N LEU A 228 -1.86 -6.08 11.57
CA LEU A 228 -0.48 -6.51 11.82
C LEU A 228 0.50 -6.04 10.72
N CYS A 229 0.15 -6.21 9.44
CA CYS A 229 1.01 -5.77 8.32
C CYS A 229 1.10 -4.23 8.24
N GLY A 230 -0.01 -3.52 8.47
CA GLY A 230 -0.08 -2.06 8.47
C GLY A 230 0.77 -1.44 9.57
N ILE A 231 0.61 -1.92 10.82
CA ILE A 231 1.43 -1.49 11.96
C ILE A 231 2.91 -1.81 11.70
N TYR A 232 3.24 -2.99 11.18
CA TYR A 232 4.62 -3.33 10.83
C TYR A 232 5.24 -2.33 9.85
N LEU A 233 4.53 -2.01 8.76
CA LEU A 233 5.01 -1.06 7.75
C LEU A 233 5.22 0.35 8.34
N ILE A 234 4.30 0.83 9.20
CA ILE A 234 4.43 2.11 9.90
C ILE A 234 5.65 2.11 10.83
N VAL A 235 5.76 1.13 11.73
CA VAL A 235 6.84 1.04 12.73
C VAL A 235 8.19 0.95 12.04
N ARG A 236 8.31 0.12 10.99
CA ARG A 236 9.54 0.01 10.18
C ARG A 236 9.97 1.35 9.60
N ASN A 237 9.02 2.13 9.08
CA ASN A 237 9.27 3.44 8.46
C ASN A 237 9.72 4.48 9.51
N ILE A 238 9.09 4.49 10.69
CA ILE A 238 9.46 5.36 11.83
C ILE A 238 10.86 5.02 12.34
N VAL A 239 11.13 3.75 12.65
CA VAL A 239 12.44 3.30 13.17
C VAL A 239 13.57 3.66 12.21
N TYR A 240 13.40 3.41 10.91
CA TYR A 240 14.41 3.78 9.92
C TYR A 240 14.65 5.30 9.84
N THR A 241 13.60 6.10 10.05
CA THR A 241 13.70 7.57 10.05
C THR A 241 14.45 8.10 11.27
N ILE A 242 14.26 7.47 12.44
CA ILE A 242 15.03 7.76 13.67
C ILE A 242 16.50 7.40 13.47
N MET A 243 16.81 6.14 13.12
CA MET A 243 18.19 5.66 12.96
C MET A 243 18.98 6.48 11.92
N THR A 244 18.34 6.82 10.78
CA THR A 244 19.02 7.62 9.75
C THR A 244 19.17 9.10 10.12
N LYS A 245 18.45 9.61 11.13
CA LYS A 245 18.67 10.94 11.72
C LYS A 245 19.85 10.90 12.69
N GLU A 246 19.88 9.91 13.60
CA GLU A 246 20.98 9.71 14.55
C GLU A 246 22.33 9.53 13.85
N GLN A 247 22.39 8.66 12.84
CA GLN A 247 23.62 8.44 12.07
C GLN A 247 24.13 9.72 11.37
N LYS A 248 23.24 10.66 11.01
CA LYS A 248 23.63 11.96 10.47
C LYS A 248 24.18 12.92 11.52
N ILE A 249 23.61 12.90 12.74
CA ILE A 249 24.10 13.70 13.87
C ILE A 249 25.49 13.20 14.29
N LEU A 250 25.66 11.89 14.45
CA LEU A 250 26.95 11.26 14.78
C LEU A 250 28.04 11.55 13.73
N ASN A 251 27.67 11.66 12.45
CA ASN A 251 28.59 12.02 11.36
C ASN A 251 28.79 13.55 11.20
N GLY A 252 28.30 14.39 12.12
CA GLY A 252 28.42 15.85 12.04
C GLY A 252 27.69 16.49 10.85
N GLN A 253 26.76 15.78 10.20
CA GLN A 253 26.01 16.26 9.03
C GLN A 253 24.73 17.04 9.40
N ILE A 254 24.34 16.99 10.66
CA ILE A 254 23.26 17.78 11.27
C ILE A 254 23.82 18.30 12.60
N VAL A 255 23.76 19.62 12.78
CA VAL A 255 23.96 20.33 14.06
C VAL A 255 22.59 20.62 14.66
#